data_AF-A0A257CVS9-F1
#
_entry.id   AF-A0A257CVS9-F1
#
_cell.length_a   1.000
_cell.length_b   1.000
_cell.length_c   1.000
_cell.angle_alpha   90.00
_cell.angle_beta   90.00
_cell.angle_gamma   90.00
#
_symmetry.space_group_name_H-M   'P 1'
#
loop_
_entity.id
_entity.type
_entity.pdbx_description
1 polymer ?
#
loop_
_entity_poly.entity_id
_entity_poly.type
_entity_poly.pdbx_seq_one_letter_code
_entity_poly.pdbx_strand_id
1 'polypeptide(L)'
;MNPENSPASSTPPQGVSPWWRAGAYALLVVLATGIATTMSLFAQFQTQIAHLQNQLTQTAQIAHIAVLLDDKAAPALLVTFAPQEGALQLQRLNAVKEGREDSMQLWALRAGAAPQSLGVITSKAATLRLPAAATALQGIDQLAISVEDRGGVDPARGPRLPYLFQGALVRKAL
;
A
#
# COMPACT_ATOMS: atom_id res chain seq x y z
N MET A 1 6.70 97.90 54.64
CA MET A 1 5.70 97.16 53.84
C MET A 1 6.38 95.98 53.16
N ASN A 2 5.92 94.77 53.48
CA ASN A 2 6.06 93.51 52.71
C ASN A 2 5.31 93.62 51.35
N PRO A 3 5.35 92.63 50.42
CA PRO A 3 5.80 91.24 50.61
C PRO A 3 6.73 90.63 49.53
N GLU A 4 7.25 89.47 49.94
CA GLU A 4 7.72 88.28 49.20
C GLU A 4 7.33 88.13 47.73
N ASN A 5 8.25 87.56 46.96
CA ASN A 5 7.90 86.50 46.00
C ASN A 5 9.11 85.61 45.68
N SER A 6 9.07 84.38 46.16
CA SER A 6 9.81 83.24 45.61
C SER A 6 9.13 82.77 44.32
N PRO A 7 9.87 82.20 43.35
CA PRO A 7 9.31 81.13 42.54
C PRO A 7 10.16 79.86 42.60
N ALA A 8 9.51 78.85 43.19
CA ALA A 8 9.44 77.45 42.77
C ALA A 8 10.52 76.91 41.80
N SER A 9 11.27 75.93 42.28
CA SER A 9 11.96 74.92 41.49
C SER A 9 10.96 74.13 40.63
N SER A 10 11.01 74.32 39.32
CA SER A 10 10.24 73.54 38.34
C SER A 10 10.93 72.21 38.04
N THR A 11 10.31 71.10 38.45
CA THR A 11 10.69 69.73 38.07
C THR A 11 10.57 69.56 36.55
N PRO A 12 11.57 69.01 35.84
CA PRO A 12 11.43 68.74 34.41
C PRO A 12 10.39 67.64 34.19
N PRO A 13 9.53 67.74 33.17
CA PRO A 13 8.60 66.67 32.83
C PRO A 13 9.41 65.46 32.32
N GLN A 14 9.33 64.34 33.03
CA GLN A 14 9.78 63.04 32.54
C GLN A 14 8.78 62.54 31.48
N GLY A 15 8.85 63.12 30.29
CA GLY A 15 8.14 62.66 29.12
C GLY A 15 8.99 61.67 28.35
N VAL A 16 8.53 60.43 28.21
CA VAL A 16 9.17 59.46 27.31
C VAL A 16 9.14 60.03 25.88
N SER A 17 10.29 59.99 25.20
CA SER A 17 10.42 60.64 23.90
C SER A 17 9.44 60.03 22.88
N PRO A 18 8.82 60.85 22.01
CA PRO A 18 7.85 60.38 21.02
C PRO A 18 8.39 59.27 20.11
N TRP A 19 9.70 59.27 19.86
CA TRP A 19 10.37 58.26 19.03
C TRP A 19 10.46 56.88 19.70
N TRP A 20 10.58 56.82 21.03
CA TRP A 20 10.57 55.57 21.80
C TRP A 20 9.19 54.94 21.82
N ARG A 21 8.14 55.76 21.87
CA ARG A 21 6.74 55.31 21.74
C ARG A 21 6.49 54.77 20.33
N ALA A 22 6.97 55.45 19.30
CA ALA A 22 6.87 54.99 17.91
C ALA A 22 7.60 53.65 17.71
N GLY A 23 8.79 53.48 18.29
CA GLY A 23 9.53 52.21 18.29
C GLY A 23 8.76 51.08 18.98
N ALA A 24 8.16 51.35 20.15
CA ALA A 24 7.36 50.38 20.88
C ALA A 24 6.08 49.96 20.13
N TYR A 25 5.39 50.90 19.48
CA TYR A 25 4.23 50.60 18.64
C TYR A 25 4.61 49.78 17.40
N ALA A 26 5.74 50.11 16.75
CA ALA A 26 6.25 49.32 15.62
C ALA A 26 6.57 47.88 16.03
N LEU A 27 7.21 47.69 17.20
CA LEU A 27 7.55 46.36 17.70
C LEU A 27 6.30 45.53 18.05
N LEU A 28 5.26 46.17 18.62
CA LEU A 28 3.96 45.52 18.88
C LEU A 28 3.24 45.09 17.60
N VAL A 29 3.28 45.91 16.55
CA VAL A 29 2.68 45.59 15.24
C VAL A 29 3.42 44.44 14.55
N VAL A 30 4.75 44.40 14.64
CA VAL A 30 5.58 43.30 14.12
C VAL A 30 5.34 42.00 14.91
N LEU A 31 5.21 42.08 16.24
CA LEU A 31 4.92 40.91 17.07
C LEU A 31 3.50 40.36 16.84
N ALA A 32 2.52 41.23 16.55
CA ALA A 32 1.16 40.83 16.21
C ALA A 32 1.04 40.17 14.82
N THR A 33 1.91 40.53 13.87
CA THR A 33 1.90 39.96 12.50
C THR A 33 2.69 38.64 12.38
N GLY A 34 3.52 38.29 13.36
CA GLY A 34 4.28 37.04 13.39
C GLY A 34 3.49 35.77 13.75
N ILE A 35 2.23 35.88 14.19
CA ILE A 35 1.45 34.75 14.73
C ILE A 35 0.51 34.10 13.69
N ALA A 36 0.24 34.77 12.56
CA ALA A 36 -0.77 34.30 11.60
C ALA A 36 -0.26 33.28 10.55
N THR A 37 1.07 33.15 10.35
CA THR A 37 1.64 32.31 9.28
C THR A 37 1.93 30.86 9.70
N THR A 38 1.99 30.56 11.00
CA THR A 38 2.37 29.22 11.50
C THR A 38 1.24 28.19 11.46
N MET A 39 -0.03 28.62 11.47
CA MET A 39 -1.19 27.70 11.49
C MET A 39 -1.45 27.01 10.14
N SER A 40 -1.08 27.66 9.02
CA SER A 40 -1.43 27.19 7.67
C SER A 40 -0.58 25.99 7.22
N LEU A 41 0.70 25.98 7.57
CA LEU A 41 1.62 24.89 7.25
C LEU A 41 1.27 23.59 8.01
N PHE A 42 0.81 23.72 9.25
CA PHE A 42 0.40 22.56 10.05
C PHE A 42 -0.89 21.93 9.51
N ALA A 43 -1.85 22.74 9.07
CA ALA A 43 -3.09 22.24 8.46
C ALA A 43 -2.80 21.50 7.13
N GLN A 44 -1.91 22.02 6.29
CA GLN A 44 -1.49 21.35 5.06
C GLN A 44 -0.71 20.05 5.32
N PHE A 45 0.10 20.00 6.38
CA PHE A 45 0.77 18.77 6.78
C PHE A 45 -0.23 17.70 7.25
N GLN A 46 -1.27 18.10 7.99
CA GLN A 46 -2.31 17.18 8.46
C GLN A 46 -3.18 16.62 7.31
N THR A 47 -3.53 17.44 6.31
CA THR A 47 -4.28 16.93 5.14
C THR A 47 -3.43 16.02 4.28
N GLN A 48 -2.13 16.28 4.17
CA GLN A 48 -1.21 15.41 3.45
C GLN A 48 -1.01 14.08 4.17
N ILE A 49 -0.87 14.07 5.51
CA ILE A 49 -0.84 12.84 6.31
C ILE A 49 -2.15 12.05 6.16
N ALA A 50 -3.31 12.72 6.23
CA ALA A 50 -4.59 12.05 6.06
C ALA A 50 -4.72 11.42 4.67
N HIS A 51 -4.23 12.08 3.62
CA HIS A 51 -4.21 11.52 2.26
C HIS A 51 -3.28 10.30 2.15
N LEU A 52 -2.08 10.35 2.75
CA LEU A 52 -1.17 9.21 2.80
C LEU A 52 -1.76 8.05 3.63
N GLN A 53 -2.35 8.34 4.78
CA GLN A 53 -3.02 7.33 5.59
C GLN A 53 -4.15 6.68 4.80
N ASN A 54 -4.99 7.45 4.10
CA ASN A 54 -6.11 6.89 3.33
C ASN A 54 -5.64 6.02 2.15
N GLN A 55 -4.52 6.37 1.50
CA GLN A 55 -3.87 5.52 0.50
C GLN A 55 -3.34 4.22 1.12
N LEU A 56 -2.78 4.27 2.33
CA LEU A 56 -2.30 3.09 3.05
C LEU A 56 -3.46 2.20 3.53
N THR A 57 -4.57 2.76 4.01
CA THR A 57 -5.77 2.00 4.41
C THR A 57 -6.51 1.39 3.21
N GLN A 58 -6.49 2.05 2.04
CA GLN A 58 -7.01 1.49 0.79
C GLN A 58 -6.07 0.46 0.15
N THR A 59 -4.81 0.44 0.57
CA THR A 59 -3.90 -0.62 0.18
C THR A 59 -4.14 -1.81 1.11
N ALA A 60 -5.26 -2.51 0.92
CA ALA A 60 -5.45 -3.86 1.47
C ALA A 60 -4.40 -4.79 0.81
N GLN A 61 -3.15 -4.75 1.30
CA GLN A 61 -2.02 -5.52 0.80
C GLN A 61 -2.15 -6.97 1.25
N ILE A 62 -3.10 -7.71 0.69
CA ILE A 62 -3.11 -9.17 0.85
C ILE A 62 -2.37 -9.78 -0.34
N ALA A 63 -1.05 -9.64 -0.33
CA ALA A 63 -0.16 -10.25 -1.32
C ALA A 63 -0.05 -11.75 -1.00
N HIS A 64 -0.82 -12.58 -1.72
CA HIS A 64 -0.69 -14.03 -1.59
C HIS A 64 0.47 -14.51 -2.47
N ILE A 65 1.26 -15.43 -1.95
CA ILE A 65 2.44 -15.98 -2.61
C ILE A 65 2.41 -17.50 -2.45
N ALA A 66 2.62 -18.23 -3.53
CA ALA A 66 2.86 -19.66 -3.49
C ALA A 66 4.07 -20.01 -4.35
N VAL A 67 4.96 -20.83 -3.82
CA VAL A 67 6.01 -21.47 -4.62
C VAL A 67 5.55 -22.88 -4.92
N LEU A 68 5.26 -23.15 -6.19
CA LEU A 68 4.87 -24.47 -6.64
C LEU A 68 6.12 -25.29 -6.93
N LEU A 69 6.18 -26.45 -6.29
CA LEU A 69 7.26 -27.41 -6.38
C LEU A 69 6.87 -28.54 -7.31
N ASP A 70 7.85 -29.15 -7.98
CA ASP A 70 7.68 -30.37 -8.77
C ASP A 70 7.64 -31.64 -7.91
N ASP A 71 7.56 -32.79 -8.57
CA ASP A 71 7.57 -34.13 -7.97
C ASP A 71 8.86 -34.44 -7.18
N LYS A 72 9.95 -33.71 -7.45
CA LYS A 72 11.25 -33.80 -6.77
C LYS A 72 11.43 -32.71 -5.72
N ALA A 73 10.36 -31.98 -5.39
CA ALA A 73 10.37 -30.84 -4.48
C ALA A 73 11.26 -29.66 -4.93
N ALA A 74 11.60 -29.57 -6.22
CA ALA A 74 12.33 -28.44 -6.77
C ALA A 74 11.37 -27.28 -7.13
N PRO A 75 11.74 -26.01 -6.87
CA PRO A 75 10.93 -24.86 -7.23
C PRO A 75 10.71 -24.77 -8.75
N ALA A 76 9.45 -24.78 -9.17
CA ALA A 76 9.08 -24.74 -10.59
C ALA A 76 8.38 -23.43 -10.98
N LEU A 77 7.47 -22.96 -10.12
CA LEU A 77 6.67 -21.76 -10.39
C LEU A 77 6.54 -20.90 -9.14
N LEU A 78 6.62 -19.59 -9.31
CA LEU A 78 6.21 -18.61 -8.32
C LEU A 78 4.85 -18.05 -8.74
N VAL A 79 3.87 -18.14 -7.86
CA VAL A 79 2.55 -17.54 -8.04
C VAL A 79 2.43 -16.38 -7.08
N THR A 80 2.12 -15.20 -7.59
CA THR A 80 1.82 -14.02 -6.78
C THR A 80 0.43 -13.49 -7.13
N PHE A 81 -0.28 -13.02 -6.11
CA PHE A 81 -1.57 -12.36 -6.29
C PHE A 81 -1.55 -11.01 -5.59
N ALA A 82 -1.78 -9.95 -6.37
CA ALA A 82 -2.02 -8.61 -5.85
C ALA A 82 -3.51 -8.27 -6.07
N PRO A 83 -4.31 -8.04 -5.01
CA PRO A 83 -5.73 -7.73 -5.13
C PRO A 83 -6.03 -6.52 -6.03
N GLN A 84 -5.12 -5.54 -6.06
CA GLN A 84 -5.25 -4.34 -6.91
C GLN A 84 -5.05 -4.64 -8.41
N GLU A 85 -4.27 -5.67 -8.74
CA GLU A 85 -4.01 -6.05 -10.14
C GLU A 85 -5.11 -6.96 -10.70
N GLY A 86 -5.92 -7.60 -9.85
CA GLY A 86 -7.00 -8.49 -10.27
C GLY A 86 -6.51 -9.72 -11.06
N ALA A 87 -5.24 -10.08 -10.91
CA ALA A 87 -4.63 -11.18 -11.64
C ALA A 87 -3.58 -11.91 -10.80
N LEU A 88 -3.49 -13.22 -11.02
CA LEU A 88 -2.40 -14.07 -10.59
C LEU A 88 -1.25 -13.93 -11.58
N GLN A 89 -0.06 -13.58 -11.09
CA GLN A 89 1.17 -13.64 -11.88
C GLN A 89 1.86 -14.97 -11.62
N LEU A 90 2.12 -15.72 -12.68
CA LEU A 90 2.80 -17.00 -12.66
C LEU A 90 4.16 -16.81 -13.31
N GLN A 91 5.22 -16.85 -12.50
CA GLN A 91 6.59 -16.73 -12.94
C GLN A 91 7.27 -18.10 -12.90
N ARG A 92 7.81 -18.52 -14.03
CA ARG A 92 8.56 -19.78 -14.14
C ARG A 92 9.94 -19.61 -13.52
N LEU A 93 10.30 -20.55 -12.65
CA LEU A 93 11.59 -20.58 -11.97
C LEU A 93 12.53 -21.62 -12.58
N ASN A 94 11.98 -22.63 -13.25
CA ASN A 94 12.74 -23.68 -13.91
C ASN A 94 12.50 -23.69 -15.43
N ALA A 95 13.35 -24.46 -16.13
CA ALA A 95 13.27 -24.68 -17.57
C ALA A 95 12.65 -26.04 -17.92
N VAL A 96 11.89 -26.64 -16.99
CA VAL A 96 11.24 -27.94 -17.21
C VAL A 96 10.29 -27.80 -18.39
N LYS A 97 10.45 -28.66 -19.39
CA LYS A 97 9.59 -28.66 -20.56
C LYS A 97 8.29 -29.35 -20.18
N GLU A 98 7.26 -28.58 -19.88
CA GLU A 98 5.91 -29.12 -19.84
C GLU A 98 5.55 -29.65 -21.23
N GLY A 99 4.77 -30.74 -21.27
CA GLY A 99 4.41 -31.46 -22.49
C GLY A 99 4.08 -30.50 -23.64
N ARG A 100 4.62 -30.77 -24.83
CA ARG A 100 4.60 -29.81 -25.94
C ARG A 100 3.18 -29.41 -26.38
N GLU A 101 2.19 -30.25 -26.12
CA GLU A 101 0.83 -30.23 -26.68
C GLU A 101 -0.30 -29.98 -25.65
N ASP A 102 0.01 -29.94 -24.35
CA ASP A 102 -1.00 -29.99 -23.30
C ASP A 102 -1.21 -28.62 -22.63
N SER A 103 -2.46 -28.27 -22.35
CA SER A 103 -2.79 -27.07 -21.59
C SER A 103 -2.62 -27.36 -20.11
N MET A 104 -2.14 -26.41 -19.33
CA MET A 104 -2.08 -26.55 -17.88
C MET A 104 -3.25 -25.84 -17.25
N GLN A 105 -3.69 -26.29 -16.08
CA GLN A 105 -4.75 -25.63 -15.33
C GLN A 105 -4.30 -25.36 -13.90
N LEU A 106 -4.52 -24.13 -13.45
CA LEU A 106 -4.24 -23.72 -12.07
C LEU A 106 -5.47 -24.00 -11.20
N TRP A 107 -5.24 -24.58 -10.04
CA TRP A 107 -6.24 -24.96 -9.07
C TRP A 107 -5.98 -24.32 -7.71
N ALA A 108 -7.05 -23.88 -7.07
CA ALA A 108 -7.09 -23.51 -5.68
C ALA A 108 -7.59 -24.69 -4.84
N LEU A 109 -6.82 -25.05 -3.82
CA LEU A 109 -7.09 -26.18 -2.94
C LEU A 109 -7.38 -25.68 -1.53
N ARG A 110 -8.48 -26.17 -0.95
CA ARG A 110 -8.87 -25.95 0.44
C ARG A 110 -9.03 -27.30 1.11
N ALA A 111 -8.58 -27.42 2.36
CA ALA A 111 -8.75 -28.65 3.13
C ALA A 111 -10.22 -29.12 3.15
N GLY A 112 -10.46 -30.34 2.68
CA GLY A 112 -11.80 -30.96 2.68
C GLY A 112 -12.78 -30.44 1.61
N ALA A 113 -12.36 -29.59 0.68
CA ALA A 113 -13.19 -29.11 -0.43
C ALA A 113 -12.67 -29.60 -1.79
N ALA A 114 -13.55 -29.59 -2.80
CA ALA A 114 -13.15 -29.90 -4.17
C ALA A 114 -12.19 -28.82 -4.72
N PRO A 115 -11.20 -29.18 -5.56
CA PRO A 115 -10.33 -28.23 -6.24
C PRO A 115 -11.14 -27.22 -7.07
N GLN A 116 -10.87 -25.93 -6.88
CA GLN A 116 -11.50 -24.86 -7.66
C GLN A 116 -10.57 -24.43 -8.79
N SER A 117 -11.04 -24.44 -10.04
CA SER A 117 -10.25 -23.93 -11.16
C SER A 117 -10.06 -22.41 -11.06
N LEU A 118 -8.81 -21.97 -11.18
CA LEU A 118 -8.41 -20.56 -11.27
C LEU A 118 -8.13 -20.14 -12.72
N GLY A 119 -8.08 -21.10 -13.65
CA GLY A 119 -7.96 -20.84 -15.08
C GLY A 119 -6.90 -21.67 -15.79
N VAL A 120 -6.92 -21.57 -17.11
CA VAL A 120 -6.07 -22.36 -18.01
C VAL A 120 -4.83 -21.56 -18.40
N ILE A 121 -3.68 -22.19 -18.24
CA ILE A 121 -2.36 -21.71 -18.63
C ILE A 121 -2.07 -22.18 -20.06
N THR A 122 -2.21 -21.26 -21.01
CA THR A 122 -2.06 -21.54 -22.44
C THR A 122 -0.71 -21.09 -23.01
N SER A 123 0.05 -20.28 -22.28
CA SER A 123 1.31 -19.70 -22.74
C SER A 123 2.53 -20.33 -22.06
N LYS A 124 3.61 -20.48 -22.83
CA LYS A 124 4.94 -20.91 -22.36
C LYS A 124 5.85 -19.73 -22.02
N ALA A 125 5.30 -18.51 -21.91
CA ALA A 125 6.05 -17.33 -21.50
C ALA A 125 6.66 -17.53 -20.11
N ALA A 126 7.80 -16.88 -19.87
CA ALA A 126 8.48 -16.90 -18.57
C ALA A 126 7.59 -16.34 -17.44
N THR A 127 6.75 -15.36 -17.77
CA THR A 127 5.75 -14.81 -16.87
C THR A 127 4.39 -14.80 -17.57
N LEU A 128 3.37 -15.30 -16.86
CA LEU A 128 1.98 -15.35 -17.31
C LEU A 128 1.09 -14.61 -16.32
N ARG A 129 -0.01 -14.05 -16.80
CA ARG A 129 -1.07 -13.46 -15.98
C ARG A 129 -2.37 -14.22 -16.19
N LEU A 130 -2.99 -14.67 -15.12
CA LEU A 130 -4.35 -15.22 -15.12
C LEU A 130 -5.29 -14.27 -14.37
N PRO A 131 -6.37 -13.78 -15.00
CA PRO A 131 -7.38 -13.01 -14.29
C PRO A 131 -7.95 -13.82 -13.13
N ALA A 132 -8.00 -13.21 -11.94
CA ALA A 132 -8.51 -13.87 -10.75
C ALA A 132 -9.13 -12.85 -9.79
N ALA A 133 -10.32 -13.14 -9.29
CA ALA A 133 -10.94 -12.35 -8.24
C ALA A 133 -10.28 -12.64 -6.89
N ALA A 134 -10.16 -11.64 -6.03
CA ALA A 134 -9.61 -11.83 -4.68
C ALA A 134 -10.38 -12.87 -3.85
N THR A 135 -11.68 -13.00 -4.10
CA THR A 135 -12.56 -14.01 -3.49
C THR A 135 -12.16 -15.44 -3.85
N ALA A 136 -11.55 -15.67 -5.02
CA ALA A 136 -11.13 -17.00 -5.46
C ALA A 136 -9.98 -17.59 -4.61
N LEU A 137 -9.25 -16.74 -3.88
CA LEU A 137 -8.14 -17.15 -3.00
C LEU A 137 -8.51 -17.09 -1.51
N GLN A 138 -9.76 -16.75 -1.16
CA GLN A 138 -10.18 -16.67 0.23
C GLN A 138 -10.28 -18.06 0.86
N GLY A 139 -9.54 -18.27 1.95
CA GLY A 139 -9.52 -19.56 2.66
C GLY A 139 -8.94 -20.71 1.82
N ILE A 140 -8.02 -20.39 0.91
CA ILE A 140 -7.27 -21.36 0.12
C ILE A 140 -5.94 -21.61 0.83
N ASP A 141 -5.61 -22.89 1.01
CA ASP A 141 -4.41 -23.32 1.75
C ASP A 141 -3.26 -23.63 0.80
N GLN A 142 -3.57 -24.07 -0.42
CA GLN A 142 -2.60 -24.58 -1.37
C GLN A 142 -3.04 -24.26 -2.80
N LEU A 143 -2.05 -24.05 -3.68
CA LEU A 143 -2.25 -23.98 -5.12
C LEU A 143 -1.61 -25.19 -5.79
N ALA A 144 -2.19 -25.64 -6.90
CA ALA A 144 -1.65 -26.74 -7.69
C ALA A 144 -1.88 -26.54 -9.19
N ILE A 145 -1.04 -27.17 -10.00
CA ILE A 145 -1.17 -27.21 -11.45
C ILE A 145 -1.24 -28.66 -11.88
N SER A 146 -2.24 -29.00 -12.70
CA SER A 146 -2.31 -30.27 -13.43
C SER A 146 -2.16 -30.02 -14.93
N VAL A 147 -1.74 -31.07 -15.62
CA VAL A 147 -1.79 -31.13 -17.07
C VAL A 147 -3.21 -31.53 -17.47
N GLU A 148 -3.78 -30.83 -18.43
CA GLU A 148 -5.14 -31.05 -18.92
C GLU A 148 -5.14 -31.14 -20.45
N ASP A 149 -6.26 -31.62 -21.00
CA ASP A 149 -6.47 -31.63 -22.44
C ASP A 149 -6.49 -30.18 -22.99
N ARG A 150 -6.33 -30.01 -24.30
CA ARG A 150 -6.30 -28.68 -24.92
C ARG A 150 -7.56 -27.88 -24.55
N GLY A 151 -7.36 -26.70 -23.96
CA GLY A 151 -8.45 -25.83 -23.49
C GLY A 151 -8.85 -26.04 -22.04
N GLY A 152 -8.20 -26.96 -21.32
CA GLY A 152 -8.47 -27.25 -19.91
C GLY A 152 -9.67 -28.18 -19.71
N VAL A 153 -10.00 -28.40 -18.45
CA VAL A 153 -11.18 -29.18 -18.04
C VAL A 153 -12.24 -28.28 -17.45
N ASP A 154 -13.48 -28.75 -17.56
CA ASP A 154 -14.63 -28.15 -16.90
C ASP A 154 -14.31 -27.87 -15.42
N PRO A 155 -14.38 -26.59 -14.97
CA PRO A 155 -14.09 -26.20 -13.60
C PRO A 155 -14.82 -27.02 -12.53
N ALA A 156 -15.99 -27.61 -12.87
CA ALA A 156 -16.79 -28.42 -11.94
C ALA A 156 -16.30 -29.87 -11.79
N ARG A 157 -15.46 -30.39 -12.70
CA ARG A 157 -15.02 -31.79 -12.71
C ARG A 157 -13.73 -32.07 -11.95
N GLY A 158 -12.99 -31.03 -11.55
CA GLY A 158 -11.68 -31.17 -10.90
C GLY A 158 -10.58 -31.62 -11.87
N PRO A 159 -9.35 -31.81 -11.38
CA PRO A 159 -8.19 -32.15 -12.20
C PRO A 159 -8.30 -33.57 -12.74
N ARG A 160 -7.94 -33.76 -14.02
CA ARG A 160 -8.02 -35.08 -14.68
C ARG A 160 -6.79 -35.93 -14.44
N LEU A 161 -5.63 -35.28 -14.37
CA LEU A 161 -4.34 -35.90 -14.11
C LEU A 161 -3.80 -35.50 -12.72
N PRO A 162 -2.84 -36.26 -12.17
CA PRO A 162 -2.13 -35.85 -10.97
C PRO A 162 -1.53 -34.45 -11.09
N TYR A 163 -1.35 -33.77 -9.96
CA TYR A 163 -0.71 -32.47 -9.94
C TYR A 163 0.76 -32.58 -10.35
N LEU A 164 1.11 -31.76 -11.34
CA LEU A 164 2.48 -31.58 -11.81
C LEU A 164 3.26 -30.69 -10.84
N PHE A 165 2.63 -29.61 -10.39
CA PHE A 165 3.23 -28.68 -9.45
C PHE A 165 2.27 -28.36 -8.31
N GLN A 166 2.79 -28.18 -7.10
CA GLN A 166 1.95 -27.85 -5.94
C GLN A 166 2.72 -27.08 -4.87
N GLY A 167 2.03 -26.24 -4.09
CA GLY A 167 2.67 -25.45 -3.05
C GLY A 167 1.68 -24.70 -2.16
N ALA A 168 2.07 -24.50 -0.90
CA ALA A 168 1.25 -23.78 0.07
C ALA A 168 1.05 -22.31 -0.35
N LEU A 169 -0.18 -21.81 -0.15
CA LEU A 169 -0.50 -20.42 -0.36
C LEU A 169 -0.24 -19.63 0.93
N VAL A 170 0.76 -18.77 0.89
CA VAL A 170 1.14 -17.92 2.01
C VAL A 170 0.57 -16.54 1.83
N ARG A 171 -0.14 -16.05 2.85
CA ARG A 171 -0.54 -14.66 2.93
C ARG A 171 0.60 -13.84 3.55
N LYS A 172 1.10 -12.85 2.82
CA LYS A 172 2.02 -11.87 3.40
C LYS A 172 1.26 -11.02 4.42
N ALA A 173 1.62 -11.14 5.70
CA ALA A 173 1.22 -10.17 6.71
C ALA A 173 2.11 -8.92 6.55
N LEU A 174 1.49 -7.75 6.46
CA LEU A 174 2.16 -6.45 6.36
C LEU A 174 1.71 -5.58 7.51
#